data_AF-A0A4Y9ZL16-F1
#
_entry.id   AF-A0A4Y9ZL16-F1
#
_cell.length_a   1.000
_cell.length_b   1.000
_cell.length_c   1.000
_cell.angle_alpha   90.00
_cell.angle_beta   90.00
_cell.angle_gamma   90.00
#
_symmetry.space_group_name_H-M   'P 1'
#
loop_
_entity.id
_entity.type
_entity.pdbx_description
1 polymer ?
#
loop_
_entity_poly.entity_id
_entity_poly.type
_entity_poly.pdbx_seq_one_letter_code
_entity_poly.pdbx_strand_id
1 'polypeptide(L)'
;MRTLSGGLPNSHQDTLPSIIFLALFGATSLLCLFRLLRTYRSPTRLLLTFVRMQLFELVRVATFVVRLMGIANYRAVTKGSGTFNETLLIVEQVLLSIGYLMPASTLVKLAGYHSSRREGGDVVGGVKRNITRLMELALMGAIVLGILAGTKVSKAQTDASAAQSVKTERTISAIIVTVVLALLVLFCARVSTARDTPASTSVWLGGTGLVLIVVPIFRLYSTGHPPADSNSTGAKAAFYILQVSVEWLVGASLLAVDAKAWCGIEDAGYVGAYRDEEAHKLAYVSGSY
;
A
#
# COMPACT_ATOMS: atom_id res chain seq x y z
N MET A 1 10.70 -4.19 -26.01
CA MET A 1 9.51 -4.11 -25.12
C MET A 1 9.21 -5.47 -24.49
N ARG A 2 10.05 -6.00 -23.59
CA ARG A 2 9.77 -7.24 -22.85
C ARG A 2 9.48 -6.84 -21.39
N THR A 3 8.33 -7.25 -20.87
CA THR A 3 7.75 -7.02 -19.51
C THR A 3 7.05 -5.68 -19.24
N LEU A 4 5.87 -5.48 -19.83
CA LEU A 4 4.86 -4.57 -19.27
C LEU A 4 3.97 -5.34 -18.29
N SER A 5 3.87 -4.87 -17.05
CA SER A 5 2.95 -5.44 -16.06
C SER A 5 1.51 -5.22 -16.55
N GLY A 6 0.76 -6.30 -16.75
CA GLY A 6 -0.61 -6.25 -17.30
C GLY A 6 -0.69 -6.14 -18.82
N GLY A 7 0.43 -6.19 -19.56
CA GLY A 7 0.45 -6.15 -21.02
C GLY A 7 -0.05 -4.84 -21.63
N LEU A 8 -0.20 -4.81 -22.96
CA LEU A 8 -0.81 -3.70 -23.68
C LEU A 8 -2.31 -3.66 -23.41
N PRO A 9 -2.89 -2.49 -23.10
CA PRO A 9 -4.33 -2.36 -22.92
C PRO A 9 -5.08 -2.75 -24.20
N ASN A 10 -6.00 -3.72 -24.11
CA ASN A 10 -6.84 -4.12 -25.24
C ASN A 10 -8.33 -4.08 -24.88
N SER A 11 -9.16 -3.82 -25.88
CA SER A 11 -10.59 -3.60 -25.64
C SER A 11 -11.33 -4.85 -25.17
N HIS A 12 -10.92 -6.04 -25.63
CA HIS A 12 -11.65 -7.28 -25.33
C HIS A 12 -11.40 -7.82 -23.92
N GLN A 13 -10.20 -7.66 -23.37
CA GLN A 13 -9.85 -8.26 -22.07
C GLN A 13 -9.78 -7.24 -20.93
N ASP A 14 -9.48 -5.96 -21.21
CA ASP A 14 -9.23 -4.99 -20.15
C ASP A 14 -10.40 -4.04 -19.86
N THR A 15 -11.35 -3.86 -20.79
CA THR A 15 -12.40 -2.84 -20.63
C THR A 15 -13.27 -3.10 -19.41
N LEU A 16 -13.88 -4.29 -19.33
CA LEU A 16 -14.80 -4.63 -18.24
C LEU A 16 -14.08 -4.67 -16.88
N PRO A 17 -12.94 -5.38 -16.72
CA PRO A 17 -12.22 -5.37 -15.45
C PRO A 17 -11.77 -3.97 -15.03
N SER A 18 -11.31 -3.12 -15.97
CA SER A 18 -10.88 -1.76 -15.63
C SER A 18 -12.03 -0.89 -15.14
N ILE A 19 -13.24 -1.02 -15.71
CA ILE A 19 -14.43 -0.30 -15.24
C ILE A 19 -14.82 -0.78 -13.83
N ILE A 20 -14.83 -2.09 -13.60
CA ILE A 20 -15.16 -2.67 -12.29
C ILE A 20 -14.18 -2.15 -11.23
N PHE A 21 -12.87 -2.25 -11.46
CA PHE A 21 -11.88 -1.79 -10.50
C PHE A 21 -11.88 -0.27 -10.34
N LEU A 22 -12.15 0.49 -11.40
CA LEU A 22 -12.33 1.94 -11.28
C LEU A 22 -13.49 2.28 -10.33
N ALA A 23 -14.63 1.60 -10.46
CA ALA A 23 -15.77 1.80 -9.57
C ALA A 23 -15.45 1.36 -8.13
N LEU A 24 -14.80 0.22 -7.95
CA LEU A 24 -14.41 -0.32 -6.65
C LEU A 24 -13.42 0.60 -5.92
N PHE A 25 -12.33 1.01 -6.58
CA PHE A 25 -11.35 1.97 -6.03
C PHE A 25 -11.96 3.37 -5.84
N GLY A 26 -12.91 3.77 -6.69
CA GLY A 26 -13.67 5.01 -6.50
C GLY A 26 -14.52 4.98 -5.23
N ALA A 27 -15.21 3.87 -4.97
CA ALA A 27 -16.02 3.69 -3.76
C ALA A 27 -15.17 3.65 -2.49
N THR A 28 -14.05 2.90 -2.48
CA THR A 28 -13.12 2.86 -1.35
C THR A 28 -12.42 4.19 -1.14
N SER A 29 -12.09 4.92 -2.20
CA SER A 29 -11.56 6.30 -2.13
C SER A 29 -12.53 7.26 -1.43
N LEU A 30 -13.82 7.22 -1.78
CA LEU A 30 -14.84 8.05 -1.12
C LEU A 30 -15.03 7.67 0.35
N LEU A 31 -15.04 6.37 0.66
CA LEU A 31 -15.11 5.87 2.03
C LEU A 31 -13.88 6.30 2.86
N CYS A 32 -12.70 6.20 2.28
CA CYS A 32 -11.46 6.63 2.90
C CYS A 32 -11.48 8.13 3.19
N LEU A 33 -11.91 8.96 2.23
CA LEU A 33 -12.08 10.39 2.42
C LEU A 33 -13.08 10.71 3.53
N PHE A 34 -14.23 10.04 3.54
CA PHE A 34 -15.23 10.20 4.59
C PHE A 34 -14.65 9.91 5.99
N ARG A 35 -13.92 8.78 6.14
CA ARG A 35 -13.29 8.41 7.40
C ARG A 35 -12.14 9.35 7.78
N LEU A 36 -11.39 9.85 6.81
CA LEU A 36 -10.32 10.82 7.01
C LEU A 36 -10.86 12.13 7.58
N LEU A 37 -11.98 12.62 7.05
CA LEU A 37 -12.62 13.86 7.49
C LEU A 37 -13.34 13.72 8.83
N ARG A 38 -13.94 12.56 9.12
CA ARG A 38 -14.80 12.34 10.29
C ARG A 38 -14.13 11.63 11.46
N THR A 39 -13.41 10.54 11.20
CA THR A 39 -12.91 9.62 12.24
C THR A 39 -11.43 9.85 12.55
N TYR A 40 -10.61 10.09 11.54
CA TYR A 40 -9.14 10.06 11.66
C TYR A 40 -8.49 11.44 11.72
N ARG A 41 -9.28 12.51 11.93
CA ARG A 41 -8.79 13.88 12.06
C ARG A 41 -7.86 14.06 13.28
N SER A 42 -8.10 13.30 14.34
CA SER A 42 -7.27 13.24 15.54
C SER A 42 -7.01 11.78 15.92
N PRO A 43 -5.75 11.39 16.23
CA PRO A 43 -4.53 12.23 16.25
C PRO A 43 -3.88 12.41 14.85
N THR A 44 -3.09 13.48 14.66
CA THR A 44 -2.45 13.84 13.36
C THR A 44 -1.61 12.71 12.75
N ARG A 45 -1.00 11.85 13.57
CA ARG A 45 -0.20 10.72 13.06
C ARG A 45 -1.07 9.65 12.38
N LEU A 46 -2.30 9.44 12.86
CA LEU A 46 -3.28 8.57 12.24
C LEU A 46 -3.81 9.21 10.94
N LEU A 47 -4.09 10.52 10.98
CA LEU A 47 -4.46 11.29 9.80
C LEU A 47 -3.46 11.10 8.66
N LEU A 48 -2.15 11.32 8.92
CA LEU A 48 -1.10 11.15 7.92
C LEU A 48 -1.01 9.72 7.37
N THR A 49 -1.33 8.72 8.21
CA THR A 49 -1.36 7.32 7.79
C THR A 49 -2.49 7.08 6.80
N PHE A 50 -3.69 7.61 7.06
CA PHE A 50 -4.82 7.50 6.14
C PHE A 50 -4.77 8.46 4.95
N VAL A 51 -4.03 9.57 5.02
CA VAL A 51 -3.70 10.39 3.82
C VAL A 51 -2.89 9.56 2.83
N ARG A 52 -1.92 8.77 3.29
CA ARG A 52 -1.17 7.84 2.42
C ARG A 52 -2.09 6.79 1.81
N MET A 53 -3.04 6.28 2.59
CA MET A 53 -4.05 5.35 2.09
C MET A 53 -4.97 5.99 1.03
N GLN A 54 -5.40 7.24 1.27
CA GLN A 54 -6.18 8.01 0.29
C GLN A 54 -5.39 8.23 -1.00
N LEU A 55 -4.10 8.55 -0.90
CA LEU A 55 -3.23 8.70 -2.07
C LEU A 55 -3.13 7.38 -2.85
N PHE A 56 -3.06 6.24 -2.17
CA PHE A 56 -3.10 4.93 -2.82
C PHE A 56 -4.38 4.71 -3.63
N GLU A 57 -5.54 4.95 -3.02
CA GLU A 57 -6.84 4.80 -3.69
C GLU A 57 -6.91 5.71 -4.94
N LEU A 58 -6.46 6.96 -4.83
CA LEU A 58 -6.42 7.91 -5.95
C LEU A 58 -5.43 7.49 -7.04
N VAL A 59 -4.26 6.96 -6.68
CA VAL A 59 -3.29 6.39 -7.64
C VAL A 59 -3.91 5.23 -8.40
N ARG A 60 -4.72 4.38 -7.75
CA ARG A 60 -5.41 3.27 -8.39
C ARG A 60 -6.54 3.73 -9.31
N VAL A 61 -7.32 4.73 -8.89
CA VAL A 61 -8.30 5.39 -9.77
C VAL A 61 -7.61 5.95 -11.01
N ALA A 62 -6.51 6.71 -10.84
CA ALA A 62 -5.73 7.25 -11.95
C ALA A 62 -5.17 6.15 -12.86
N THR A 63 -4.70 5.03 -12.29
CA THR A 63 -4.20 3.87 -13.04
C THR A 63 -5.27 3.35 -14.00
N PHE A 64 -6.51 3.15 -13.53
CA PHE A 64 -7.58 2.62 -14.37
C PHE A 64 -8.12 3.64 -15.38
N VAL A 65 -8.11 4.94 -15.04
CA VAL A 65 -8.39 6.00 -16.02
C VAL A 65 -7.35 5.96 -17.14
N VAL A 66 -6.05 5.93 -16.81
CA VAL A 66 -4.98 5.84 -17.81
C VAL A 66 -5.08 4.55 -18.61
N ARG A 67 -5.40 3.41 -17.99
CA ARG A 67 -5.58 2.13 -18.70
C ARG A 67 -6.75 2.20 -19.69
N LEU A 68 -7.89 2.78 -19.32
CA LEU A 68 -9.04 3.00 -20.21
C LEU A 68 -8.68 3.95 -21.37
N MET A 69 -7.94 5.03 -21.11
CA MET A 69 -7.41 5.91 -22.15
C MET A 69 -6.46 5.16 -23.10
N GLY A 70 -5.63 4.27 -22.55
CA GLY A 70 -4.74 3.40 -23.31
C GLY A 70 -5.52 2.46 -24.24
N ILE A 71 -6.64 1.89 -23.78
CA ILE A 71 -7.54 1.06 -24.60
C ILE A 71 -8.11 1.88 -25.76
N ALA A 72 -8.58 3.11 -25.50
CA ALA A 72 -9.13 3.98 -26.52
C ALA A 72 -8.06 4.38 -27.57
N ASN A 73 -6.84 4.69 -27.12
CA ASN A 73 -5.72 4.98 -28.00
C ASN A 73 -5.33 3.76 -28.85
N TYR A 74 -5.20 2.57 -28.23
CA TYR A 74 -4.90 1.33 -28.96
C TYR A 74 -5.96 1.05 -30.04
N ARG A 75 -7.24 1.26 -29.73
CA ARG A 75 -8.34 1.11 -30.69
C ARG A 75 -8.21 2.07 -31.87
N ALA A 76 -7.85 3.34 -31.63
CA ALA A 76 -7.64 4.31 -32.70
C ALA A 76 -6.48 3.91 -33.62
N VAL A 77 -5.37 3.44 -33.05
CA VAL A 77 -4.21 2.94 -33.82
C VAL A 77 -4.60 1.73 -34.68
N THR A 78 -5.31 0.75 -34.12
CA THR A 78 -5.75 -0.44 -34.88
C THR A 78 -6.73 -0.11 -36.01
N LYS A 79 -7.43 1.02 -35.92
CA LYS A 79 -8.33 1.52 -36.97
C LYS A 79 -7.62 2.45 -37.97
N GLY A 80 -6.31 2.68 -37.82
CA GLY A 80 -5.51 3.55 -38.68
C GLY A 80 -5.78 5.05 -38.48
N SER A 81 -6.48 5.46 -37.41
CA SER A 81 -6.92 6.84 -37.20
C SER A 81 -6.07 7.61 -36.19
N GLY A 82 -4.91 7.09 -35.76
CA GLY A 82 -4.06 7.75 -34.76
C GLY A 82 -2.72 7.07 -34.52
N THR A 83 -1.89 7.68 -33.69
CA THR A 83 -0.57 7.19 -33.29
C THR A 83 -0.58 6.62 -31.87
N PHE A 84 0.30 5.65 -31.63
CA PHE A 84 0.41 4.99 -30.33
C PHE A 84 1.04 5.93 -29.31
N ASN A 85 0.35 6.17 -28.19
CA ASN A 85 0.82 7.05 -27.13
C ASN A 85 1.57 6.25 -26.06
N GLU A 86 2.88 6.14 -26.23
CA GLU A 86 3.76 5.44 -25.29
C GLU A 86 3.76 6.05 -23.89
N THR A 87 3.54 7.36 -23.76
CA THR A 87 3.49 8.06 -22.47
C THR A 87 2.39 7.48 -21.56
N LEU A 88 1.24 7.08 -22.12
CA LEU A 88 0.17 6.46 -21.33
C LEU A 88 0.63 5.14 -20.71
N LEU A 89 1.35 4.30 -21.46
CA LEU A 89 1.92 3.07 -20.92
C LEU A 89 2.95 3.36 -19.83
N ILE A 90 3.83 4.34 -20.06
CA ILE A 90 4.88 4.70 -19.09
C ILE A 90 4.24 5.11 -17.77
N VAL A 91 3.28 6.04 -17.82
CA VAL A 91 2.55 6.52 -16.64
C VAL A 91 1.86 5.37 -15.93
N GLU A 92 1.17 4.48 -16.66
CA GLU A 92 0.53 3.30 -16.08
C GLU A 92 1.54 2.41 -15.33
N GLN A 93 2.68 2.09 -15.94
CA GLN A 93 3.70 1.25 -15.31
C GLN A 93 4.30 1.88 -14.04
N VAL A 94 4.41 3.21 -14.00
CA VAL A 94 4.84 3.94 -12.79
C VAL A 94 3.80 3.81 -11.68
N LEU A 95 2.54 4.12 -11.97
CA LEU A 95 1.44 4.05 -11.01
C LEU A 95 1.26 2.63 -10.46
N LEU A 96 1.32 1.63 -11.34
CA LEU A 96 1.27 0.22 -10.95
C LEU A 96 2.40 -0.13 -9.97
N SER A 97 3.60 0.42 -10.19
CA SER A 97 4.81 0.05 -9.45
C SER A 97 4.87 0.57 -8.02
N ILE A 98 4.21 1.68 -7.73
CA ILE A 98 4.25 2.31 -6.40
C ILE A 98 3.06 1.86 -5.54
N GLY A 99 1.95 1.41 -6.13
CA GLY A 99 0.70 1.28 -5.39
C GLY A 99 0.72 0.32 -4.19
N TYR A 100 1.30 -0.88 -4.28
CA TYR A 100 1.33 -1.81 -3.12
C TYR A 100 2.22 -1.36 -1.95
N LEU A 101 3.12 -0.39 -2.17
CA LEU A 101 4.02 0.14 -1.14
C LEU A 101 3.26 0.93 -0.07
N MET A 102 2.21 1.65 -0.48
CA MET A 102 1.43 2.51 0.40
C MET A 102 0.60 1.70 1.42
N PRO A 103 -0.19 0.67 1.04
CA PRO A 103 -0.85 -0.22 1.99
C PRO A 103 0.12 -0.95 2.91
N ALA A 104 1.29 -1.37 2.42
CA ALA A 104 2.33 -2.00 3.25
C ALA A 104 2.82 -1.03 4.36
N SER A 105 3.08 0.23 4.00
CA SER A 105 3.47 1.27 4.97
C SER A 105 2.36 1.52 6.00
N THR A 106 1.10 1.58 5.56
CA THR A 106 -0.06 1.72 6.44
C THR A 106 -0.16 0.55 7.44
N LEU A 107 -0.04 -0.69 6.96
CA LEU A 107 -0.07 -1.88 7.83
C LEU A 107 1.04 -1.87 8.88
N VAL A 108 2.28 -1.53 8.50
CA VAL A 108 3.41 -1.42 9.44
C VAL A 108 3.13 -0.37 10.52
N LYS A 109 2.57 0.79 10.15
CA LYS A 109 2.20 1.83 11.12
C LYS A 109 1.10 1.38 12.06
N LEU A 110 0.04 0.76 11.54
CA LEU A 110 -1.06 0.26 12.35
C LEU A 110 -0.60 -0.84 13.32
N ALA A 111 0.30 -1.73 12.89
CA ALA A 111 0.93 -2.71 13.76
C ALA A 111 1.78 -2.04 14.85
N GLY A 112 2.48 -0.95 14.52
CA GLY A 112 3.17 -0.10 15.49
C GLY A 112 2.23 0.44 16.56
N TYR A 113 1.12 1.07 16.16
CA TYR A 113 0.12 1.59 17.10
C TYR A 113 -0.48 0.49 17.97
N HIS A 114 -0.95 -0.61 17.35
CA HIS A 114 -1.54 -1.74 18.05
C HIS A 114 -0.58 -2.35 19.09
N SER A 115 0.69 -2.51 18.73
CA SER A 115 1.70 -3.05 19.65
C SER A 115 2.07 -2.12 20.80
N SER A 116 1.77 -0.83 20.67
CA SER A 116 2.10 0.25 21.64
C SER A 116 0.86 0.83 22.33
N ARG A 117 -0.29 0.16 22.23
CA ARG A 117 -1.60 0.64 22.72
C ARG A 117 -1.68 1.00 24.21
N ARG A 118 -0.74 0.53 25.05
CA ARG A 118 -0.68 0.83 26.50
C ARG A 118 0.36 1.87 26.87
N GLU A 119 1.16 2.34 25.90
CA GLU A 119 2.20 3.35 26.10
C GLU A 119 1.69 4.76 25.73
N GLY A 120 0.36 4.98 25.76
CA GLY A 120 -0.26 6.27 25.40
C GLY A 120 -0.11 6.66 23.92
N GLY A 121 0.15 5.69 23.04
CA GLY A 121 0.39 5.92 21.61
C GLY A 121 1.71 6.64 21.29
N ASP A 122 2.46 7.07 22.31
CA ASP A 122 3.80 7.61 22.19
C ASP A 122 4.78 6.52 22.58
N VAL A 123 5.44 5.96 21.57
CA VAL A 123 6.30 4.80 21.73
C VAL A 123 7.60 5.23 22.43
N VAL A 124 7.60 5.49 23.73
CA VAL A 124 8.79 5.97 24.45
C VAL A 124 9.64 4.76 24.87
N GLY A 125 10.48 4.30 23.93
CA GLY A 125 11.62 3.41 24.21
C GLY A 125 11.25 1.93 24.32
N GLY A 126 11.45 1.18 23.23
CA GLY A 126 11.27 -0.27 23.26
C GLY A 126 11.66 -0.97 21.96
N VAL A 127 12.02 -2.25 22.06
CA VAL A 127 12.43 -3.10 20.91
C VAL A 127 11.37 -3.12 19.81
N LYS A 128 10.07 -3.12 20.17
CA LYS A 128 8.93 -3.10 19.24
C LYS A 128 8.91 -1.83 18.36
N ARG A 129 9.31 -0.68 18.91
CA ARG A 129 9.45 0.59 18.15
C ARG A 129 10.51 0.50 17.09
N ASN A 130 11.67 -0.04 17.47
CA ASN A 130 12.83 -0.09 16.59
C ASN A 130 12.54 -1.01 15.39
N ILE A 131 11.86 -2.13 15.63
CA ILE A 131 11.42 -3.05 14.56
C ILE A 131 10.46 -2.35 13.60
N THR A 132 9.42 -1.67 14.10
CA THR A 132 8.43 -1.00 13.25
C THR A 132 9.00 0.19 12.49
N ARG A 133 9.89 0.98 13.13
CA ARG A 133 10.65 2.04 12.47
C ARG A 133 11.57 1.51 11.38
N LEU A 134 12.29 0.42 11.64
CA LEU A 134 13.17 -0.20 10.65
C LEU A 134 12.37 -0.67 9.42
N MET A 135 11.22 -1.32 9.64
CA MET A 135 10.31 -1.69 8.56
C MET A 135 9.80 -0.47 7.78
N GLU A 136 9.44 0.63 8.46
CA GLU A 136 8.99 1.86 7.77
C GLU A 136 10.13 2.50 6.95
N LEU A 137 11.35 2.57 7.48
CA LEU A 137 12.53 3.06 6.77
C LEU A 137 12.85 2.21 5.55
N ALA A 138 12.77 0.90 5.67
CA ALA A 138 12.94 -0.02 4.54
C ALA A 138 11.88 0.23 3.45
N LEU A 139 10.62 0.41 3.82
CA LEU A 139 9.55 0.75 2.87
C LEU A 139 9.74 2.13 2.23
N MET A 140 10.22 3.13 2.97
CA MET A 140 10.58 4.42 2.40
C MET A 140 11.69 4.28 1.35
N GLY A 141 12.71 3.49 1.62
CA GLY A 141 13.74 3.14 0.64
C GLY A 141 13.16 2.47 -0.61
N ALA A 142 12.25 1.51 -0.43
CA ALA A 142 11.57 0.84 -1.54
C ALA A 142 10.71 1.79 -2.39
N ILE A 143 10.06 2.79 -1.78
CA ILE A 143 9.32 3.86 -2.47
C ILE A 143 10.26 4.73 -3.31
N VAL A 144 11.38 5.16 -2.74
CA VAL A 144 12.39 5.94 -3.48
C VAL A 144 12.90 5.16 -4.70
N LEU A 145 13.23 3.87 -4.52
CA LEU A 145 13.63 3.00 -5.64
C LEU A 145 12.53 2.87 -6.69
N GLY A 146 11.26 2.75 -6.28
CA GLY A 146 10.11 2.70 -7.19
C GLY A 146 9.95 3.98 -8.02
N ILE A 147 10.18 5.15 -7.42
CA ILE A 147 10.14 6.45 -8.09
C ILE A 147 11.30 6.57 -9.08
N LEU A 148 12.54 6.23 -8.67
CA LEU A 148 13.73 6.26 -9.53
C LEU A 148 13.58 5.32 -10.73
N ALA A 149 13.05 4.11 -10.50
CA ALA A 149 12.74 3.19 -11.58
C ALA A 149 11.69 3.77 -12.54
N GLY A 150 10.73 4.54 -12.01
CA GLY A 150 9.70 5.20 -12.77
C GLY A 150 10.22 6.32 -13.68
N THR A 151 11.14 7.16 -13.18
CA THR A 151 11.71 8.27 -13.97
C THR A 151 12.63 7.79 -15.09
N LYS A 152 13.17 6.57 -14.98
CA LYS A 152 14.05 5.95 -15.99
C LYS A 152 13.29 5.17 -17.08
N VAL A 153 11.96 5.00 -16.98
CA VAL A 153 11.19 4.16 -17.93
C VAL A 153 11.25 4.67 -19.36
N SER A 154 11.19 5.99 -19.58
CA SER A 154 11.27 6.57 -20.94
C SER A 154 12.62 6.27 -21.60
N LYS A 155 13.72 6.45 -20.85
CA LYS A 155 15.07 6.11 -21.33
C LYS A 155 15.26 4.61 -21.54
N ALA A 156 14.64 3.78 -20.72
CA ALA A 156 14.69 2.33 -20.84
C ALA A 156 14.07 1.77 -22.13
N GLN A 157 13.30 2.56 -22.88
CA GLN A 157 12.76 2.13 -24.17
C GLN A 157 13.82 2.13 -25.28
N THR A 158 14.81 3.01 -25.19
CA THR A 158 15.84 3.21 -26.21
C THR A 158 17.24 2.79 -25.76
N ASP A 159 17.47 2.66 -24.44
CA ASP A 159 18.75 2.29 -23.85
C ASP A 159 18.65 1.01 -23.00
N ALA A 160 19.44 -0.01 -23.36
CA ALA A 160 19.52 -1.29 -22.66
C ALA A 160 20.07 -1.16 -21.22
N SER A 161 21.00 -0.22 -20.99
CA SER A 161 21.56 0.03 -19.65
C SER A 161 20.50 0.62 -18.72
N ALA A 162 19.75 1.61 -19.19
CA ALA A 162 18.61 2.17 -18.46
C ALA A 162 17.54 1.10 -18.18
N ALA A 163 17.24 0.23 -19.14
CA ALA A 163 16.31 -0.88 -18.95
C ALA A 163 16.74 -1.85 -17.85
N GLN A 164 18.03 -2.18 -17.79
CA GLN A 164 18.59 -3.03 -16.74
C GLN A 164 18.55 -2.35 -15.37
N SER A 165 18.81 -1.04 -15.29
CA SER A 165 18.67 -0.25 -14.06
C SER A 165 17.23 -0.28 -13.53
N VAL A 166 16.24 -0.03 -14.41
CA VAL A 166 14.82 -0.08 -14.04
C VAL A 166 14.42 -1.46 -13.52
N LYS A 167 14.86 -2.53 -14.20
CA LYS A 167 14.60 -3.91 -13.77
C LYS A 167 15.19 -4.17 -12.39
N THR A 168 16.43 -3.75 -12.17
CA THR A 168 17.14 -3.95 -10.89
C THR A 168 16.45 -3.21 -9.75
N GLU A 169 16.13 -1.93 -9.93
CA GLU A 169 15.47 -1.10 -8.92
C GLU A 169 14.09 -1.64 -8.53
N ARG A 170 13.30 -2.08 -9.52
CA ARG A 170 11.99 -2.72 -9.27
C ARG A 170 12.12 -4.04 -8.53
N THR A 171 13.13 -4.84 -8.88
CA THR A 171 13.39 -6.13 -8.22
C THR A 171 13.78 -5.92 -6.76
N ILE A 172 14.73 -5.02 -6.49
CA ILE A 172 15.16 -4.70 -5.12
C ILE A 172 13.99 -4.16 -4.30
N SER A 173 13.21 -3.23 -4.85
CA SER A 173 12.01 -2.69 -4.19
C SER A 173 11.02 -3.80 -3.81
N ALA A 174 10.72 -4.73 -4.73
CA ALA A 174 9.81 -5.84 -4.46
C ALA A 174 10.38 -6.85 -3.42
N ILE A 175 11.69 -7.12 -3.42
CA ILE A 175 12.34 -7.96 -2.39
C ILE A 175 12.18 -7.30 -1.02
N ILE A 176 12.52 -6.02 -0.90
CA ILE A 176 12.44 -5.28 0.38
C ILE A 176 11.03 -5.38 0.94
N VAL A 177 10.00 -5.13 0.11
CA VAL A 177 8.61 -5.16 0.56
C VAL A 177 8.16 -6.56 0.95
N THR A 178 8.58 -7.58 0.20
CA THR A 178 8.30 -8.99 0.55
C THR A 178 8.86 -9.33 1.93
N VAL A 179 10.12 -8.97 2.18
CA VAL A 179 10.78 -9.19 3.47
C VAL A 179 10.07 -8.41 4.58
N VAL A 180 9.73 -7.14 4.36
CA VAL A 180 9.02 -6.32 5.36
C VAL A 180 7.64 -6.92 5.67
N LEU A 181 6.88 -7.39 4.68
CA LEU A 181 5.58 -8.02 4.91
C LEU A 181 5.71 -9.36 5.65
N ALA A 182 6.72 -10.17 5.33
CA ALA A 182 7.01 -11.40 6.08
C ALA A 182 7.35 -11.08 7.55
N LEU A 183 8.21 -10.09 7.80
CA LEU A 183 8.54 -9.63 9.15
C LEU A 183 7.31 -9.07 9.88
N LEU A 184 6.44 -8.33 9.18
CA LEU A 184 5.19 -7.83 9.73
C LEU A 184 4.27 -8.99 10.16
N VAL A 185 4.12 -10.03 9.33
CA VAL A 185 3.30 -11.20 9.67
C VAL A 185 3.86 -11.90 10.92
N LEU A 186 5.18 -12.12 10.99
CA LEU A 186 5.83 -12.70 12.16
C LEU A 186 5.68 -11.81 13.40
N PHE A 187 5.81 -10.49 13.23
CA PHE A 187 5.60 -9.51 14.30
C PHE A 187 4.16 -9.58 14.83
N CYS A 188 3.16 -9.59 13.94
CA CYS A 188 1.75 -9.73 14.31
C CYS A 188 1.47 -11.07 15.00
N ALA A 189 2.06 -12.18 14.54
CA ALA A 189 1.95 -13.47 15.20
C ALA A 189 2.51 -13.43 16.63
N ARG A 190 3.69 -12.83 16.82
CA ARG A 190 4.28 -12.64 18.16
C ARG A 190 3.42 -11.73 19.05
N VAL A 191 2.87 -10.64 18.51
CA VAL A 191 1.97 -9.75 19.27
C VAL A 191 0.67 -10.47 19.62
N SER A 192 0.16 -11.36 18.77
CA SER A 192 -1.06 -12.14 19.04
C SER A 192 -0.94 -13.06 20.27
N THR A 193 0.27 -13.50 20.61
CA THR A 193 0.52 -14.34 21.81
C THR A 193 0.68 -13.52 23.10
N ALA A 194 0.79 -12.19 23.01
CA ALA A 194 0.91 -11.35 24.19
C ALA A 194 -0.46 -11.20 24.88
N ARG A 195 -0.52 -11.48 26.19
CA ARG A 195 -1.78 -11.40 26.98
C ARG A 195 -2.39 -10.01 27.03
N ASP A 196 -1.61 -8.98 26.72
CA ASP A 196 -1.99 -7.58 26.91
C ASP A 196 -2.59 -6.91 25.66
N THR A 197 -2.65 -7.62 24.54
CA THR A 197 -3.11 -7.10 23.25
C THR A 197 -4.18 -8.00 22.63
N PRO A 198 -5.26 -7.44 22.07
CA PRO A 198 -6.27 -8.25 21.37
C PRO A 198 -5.67 -9.04 20.22
N ALA A 199 -5.82 -10.37 20.29
CA ALA A 199 -5.37 -11.27 19.23
C ALA A 199 -6.10 -11.00 17.90
N SER A 200 -7.38 -10.58 17.94
CA SER A 200 -8.17 -10.28 16.75
C SER A 200 -7.54 -9.20 15.86
N THR A 201 -7.10 -8.07 16.44
CA THR A 201 -6.41 -7.02 15.69
C THR A 201 -5.07 -7.52 15.13
N SER A 202 -4.32 -8.29 15.91
CA SER A 202 -3.05 -8.87 15.45
C SER A 202 -3.25 -9.83 14.27
N VAL A 203 -4.25 -10.71 14.35
CA VAL A 203 -4.61 -11.66 13.30
C VAL A 203 -5.12 -10.92 12.06
N TRP A 204 -5.92 -9.86 12.22
CA TRP A 204 -6.38 -9.04 11.11
C TRP A 204 -5.23 -8.32 10.39
N LEU A 205 -4.32 -7.68 11.12
CA LEU A 205 -3.16 -7.01 10.54
C LEU A 205 -2.21 -8.00 9.86
N GLY A 206 -1.91 -9.12 10.53
CA GLY A 206 -1.07 -10.19 9.99
C GLY A 206 -1.71 -10.85 8.77
N GLY A 207 -3.00 -11.15 8.82
CA GLY A 207 -3.75 -11.73 7.70
C GLY A 207 -3.82 -10.78 6.50
N THR A 208 -4.07 -9.49 6.74
CA THR A 208 -4.07 -8.48 5.67
C THR A 208 -2.68 -8.31 5.06
N GLY A 209 -1.62 -8.34 5.88
CA GLY A 209 -0.23 -8.35 5.40
C GLY A 209 0.13 -9.60 4.61
N LEU A 210 -0.36 -10.77 5.03
CA LEU A 210 -0.18 -12.04 4.33
C LEU A 210 -0.88 -12.03 2.97
N VAL A 211 -2.08 -11.45 2.87
CA VAL A 211 -2.76 -11.26 1.60
C VAL A 211 -1.94 -10.32 0.69
N LEU A 212 -1.44 -9.19 1.23
CA LEU A 212 -0.65 -8.23 0.45
C LEU A 212 0.66 -8.81 -0.10
N ILE A 213 1.26 -9.82 0.56
CA ILE A 213 2.54 -10.43 0.14
C ILE A 213 2.47 -11.07 -1.25
N VAL A 214 1.26 -11.45 -1.69
CA VAL A 214 1.03 -12.05 -3.01
C VAL A 214 1.48 -11.09 -4.13
N VAL A 215 1.28 -9.79 -3.94
CA VAL A 215 1.60 -8.77 -4.95
C VAL A 215 3.10 -8.66 -5.26
N PRO A 216 3.99 -8.40 -4.29
CA PRO A 216 5.43 -8.33 -4.57
C PRO A 216 5.99 -9.69 -5.00
N ILE A 217 5.47 -10.83 -4.52
CA ILE A 217 5.88 -12.16 -5.01
C ILE A 217 5.51 -12.32 -6.48
N PHE A 218 4.27 -11.99 -6.88
CA PHE A 218 3.83 -12.03 -8.27
C PHE A 218 4.69 -11.12 -9.15
N ARG A 219 5.10 -9.95 -8.66
CA ARG A 219 6.01 -9.04 -9.36
C ARG A 219 7.41 -9.61 -9.54
N LEU A 220 7.97 -10.22 -8.50
CA LEU A 220 9.28 -10.88 -8.58
C LEU A 220 9.22 -12.04 -9.59
N TYR A 221 8.16 -12.85 -9.53
CA TYR A 221 7.94 -13.93 -10.48
C TYR A 221 7.84 -13.40 -11.92
N SER A 222 7.01 -12.38 -12.17
CA SER A 222 6.82 -11.80 -13.50
C SER A 222 8.08 -11.11 -14.04
N THR A 223 8.97 -10.63 -13.16
CA THR A 223 10.24 -10.00 -13.55
C THR A 223 11.32 -11.04 -13.86
N GLY A 224 11.32 -12.16 -13.14
CA GLY A 224 12.22 -13.30 -13.37
C GLY A 224 11.82 -14.19 -14.54
N HIS A 225 10.51 -14.41 -14.70
CA HIS A 225 9.89 -15.26 -15.71
C HIS A 225 8.90 -14.44 -16.54
N PRO A 226 9.42 -13.55 -17.42
CA PRO A 226 8.57 -12.73 -18.26
C PRO A 226 7.66 -13.61 -19.12
N PRO A 227 6.34 -13.35 -19.19
CA PRO A 227 5.46 -14.14 -20.03
C PRO A 227 5.92 -14.06 -21.50
N ALA A 228 5.89 -15.19 -22.20
CA ALA A 228 6.23 -15.26 -23.63
C ALA A 228 5.35 -14.30 -24.46
N ASP A 229 4.08 -14.16 -24.05
CA ASP A 229 3.17 -13.13 -24.54
C ASP A 229 2.49 -12.41 -23.36
N SER A 230 2.87 -11.16 -23.12
CA SER A 230 2.27 -10.30 -22.09
C SER A 230 0.82 -9.91 -22.40
N ASN A 231 0.36 -10.10 -23.64
CA ASN A 231 -0.99 -9.82 -24.07
C ASN A 231 -1.91 -11.05 -24.02
N SER A 232 -1.38 -12.20 -23.63
CA SER A 232 -2.18 -13.42 -23.46
C SER A 232 -3.26 -13.26 -22.39
N THR A 233 -4.40 -13.93 -22.58
CA THR A 233 -5.52 -13.92 -21.61
C THR A 233 -5.04 -14.30 -20.20
N GLY A 234 -4.16 -15.30 -20.10
CA GLY A 234 -3.61 -15.76 -18.83
C GLY A 234 -2.77 -14.71 -18.12
N ALA A 235 -1.89 -14.00 -18.83
CA ALA A 235 -1.07 -12.94 -18.24
C ALA A 235 -1.91 -11.78 -17.68
N LYS A 236 -2.98 -11.42 -18.41
CA LYS A 236 -3.90 -10.37 -17.96
C LYS A 236 -4.79 -10.82 -16.80
N ALA A 237 -5.30 -12.05 -16.84
CA ALA A 237 -6.05 -12.61 -15.73
C ALA A 237 -5.20 -12.65 -14.44
N ALA A 238 -3.94 -13.09 -14.54
CA ALA A 238 -3.01 -13.08 -13.42
C ALA A 238 -2.76 -11.66 -12.88
N PHE A 239 -2.60 -10.67 -13.76
CA PHE A 239 -2.48 -9.27 -13.36
C PHE A 239 -3.70 -8.77 -12.57
N TYR A 240 -4.92 -8.98 -13.08
CA TYR A 240 -6.11 -8.54 -12.36
C TYR A 240 -6.32 -9.30 -11.05
N ILE A 241 -6.11 -10.62 -11.03
CA ILE A 241 -6.38 -11.45 -9.85
C ILE A 241 -5.29 -11.28 -8.78
N LEU A 242 -4.02 -11.48 -9.15
CA LEU A 242 -2.92 -11.57 -8.18
C LEU A 242 -2.38 -10.21 -7.76
N GLN A 243 -2.54 -9.18 -8.60
CA GLN A 243 -2.12 -7.83 -8.27
C GLN A 243 -3.32 -6.96 -7.90
N VAL A 244 -4.24 -6.72 -8.83
CA VAL A 244 -5.28 -5.69 -8.63
C VAL A 244 -6.29 -6.09 -7.54
N SER A 245 -6.86 -7.30 -7.60
CA SER A 245 -7.84 -7.76 -6.61
C SER A 245 -7.22 -7.82 -5.22
N VAL A 246 -5.98 -8.29 -5.10
CA VAL A 246 -5.27 -8.38 -3.82
C VAL A 246 -5.06 -6.99 -3.22
N GLU A 247 -4.58 -6.03 -4.01
CA GLU A 247 -4.41 -4.64 -3.55
C GLU A 247 -5.74 -4.01 -3.13
N TRP A 248 -6.79 -4.23 -3.90
CA TRP A 248 -8.14 -3.74 -3.56
C TRP A 248 -8.66 -4.39 -2.27
N LEU A 249 -8.54 -5.72 -2.12
CA LEU A 249 -8.97 -6.43 -0.92
C LEU A 249 -8.24 -5.95 0.34
N VAL A 250 -6.94 -5.68 0.22
CA VAL A 250 -6.14 -5.11 1.31
C VAL A 250 -6.62 -3.70 1.65
N GLY A 251 -6.86 -2.85 0.64
CA GLY A 251 -7.38 -1.50 0.88
C GLY A 251 -8.78 -1.51 1.50
N ALA A 252 -9.68 -2.34 0.98
CA ALA A 252 -11.00 -2.56 1.54
C ALA A 252 -10.94 -3.10 2.98
N SER A 253 -10.04 -4.04 3.29
CA SER A 253 -9.83 -4.55 4.66
C SER A 253 -9.40 -3.44 5.63
N LEU A 254 -8.45 -2.60 5.22
CA LEU A 254 -7.98 -1.43 5.99
C LEU A 254 -9.08 -0.39 6.21
N LEU A 255 -10.02 -0.28 5.28
CA LEU A 255 -11.15 0.64 5.34
C LEU A 255 -12.43 0.02 5.91
N ALA A 256 -12.48 -1.29 6.16
CA ALA A 256 -13.65 -1.96 6.70
C ALA A 256 -13.77 -1.71 8.21
N VAL A 257 -12.66 -1.75 8.94
CA VAL A 257 -12.64 -1.64 10.40
C VAL A 257 -12.27 -0.23 10.86
N ASP A 258 -12.81 0.22 11.99
CA ASP A 258 -12.32 1.46 12.61
C ASP A 258 -10.91 1.23 13.17
N ALA A 259 -9.90 1.61 12.39
CA ALA A 259 -8.50 1.38 12.72
C ALA A 259 -8.09 2.12 14.00
N LYS A 260 -8.76 3.23 14.33
CA LYS A 260 -8.51 3.97 15.58
C LYS A 260 -8.88 3.11 16.78
N ALA A 261 -10.10 2.57 16.78
CA ALA A 261 -10.59 1.68 17.83
C ALA A 261 -9.81 0.37 17.90
N TRP A 262 -9.58 -0.28 16.75
CA TRP A 262 -8.93 -1.59 16.68
C TRP A 262 -7.47 -1.56 17.12
N CYS A 263 -6.74 -0.49 16.79
CA CYS A 263 -5.34 -0.33 17.18
C CYS A 263 -5.16 0.37 18.53
N GLY A 264 -6.25 0.72 19.23
CA GLY A 264 -6.19 1.38 20.55
C GLY A 264 -5.54 2.77 20.50
N ILE A 265 -5.87 3.57 19.48
CA ILE A 265 -5.33 4.91 19.29
C ILE A 265 -6.22 5.92 20.02
N GLU A 266 -5.68 6.53 21.08
CA GLU A 266 -6.38 7.51 21.90
C GLU A 266 -6.25 8.94 21.32
N ASP A 267 -7.20 9.81 21.65
CA ASP A 267 -7.13 11.22 21.31
C ASP A 267 -6.18 11.96 22.25
N ALA A 268 -5.32 12.82 21.69
CA ALA A 268 -4.33 13.57 22.45
C ALA A 268 -4.93 14.42 23.59
N GLY A 269 -6.18 14.87 23.45
CA GLY A 269 -6.89 15.60 24.51
C GLY A 269 -7.30 14.74 25.70
N TYR A 270 -7.50 13.44 25.51
CA TYR A 270 -7.90 12.52 26.59
C TYR A 270 -6.70 12.14 27.47
N VAL A 271 -5.51 11.97 26.84
CA VAL A 271 -4.26 11.66 27.54
C VAL A 271 -3.82 12.83 28.44
N GLY A 272 -3.99 14.08 28.00
CA GLY A 272 -3.69 15.26 28.82
C GLY A 272 -4.55 15.32 30.07
N ALA A 273 -5.88 15.20 29.92
CA ALA A 273 -6.81 15.26 31.04
C ALA A 273 -6.61 14.12 32.04
N TYR A 274 -6.38 12.88 31.57
CA TYR A 274 -6.18 11.73 32.45
C TYR A 274 -4.84 11.80 33.20
N ARG A 275 -3.76 12.24 32.52
CA ARG A 275 -2.44 12.36 33.13
C ARG A 275 -2.40 13.48 34.17
N ASP A 276 -3.10 14.59 33.91
CA ASP A 276 -3.26 15.65 34.90
C ASP A 276 -4.09 15.16 36.10
N GLU A 277 -5.13 14.37 35.88
CA GLU A 277 -5.94 13.79 36.96
C GLU A 277 -5.16 12.76 37.81
N GLU A 278 -4.37 11.88 37.19
CA GLU A 278 -3.46 10.98 37.91
C GLU A 278 -2.37 11.73 38.66
N ALA A 279 -1.76 12.75 38.06
CA ALA A 279 -0.78 13.59 38.72
C ALA A 279 -1.39 14.30 39.94
N HIS A 280 -2.63 14.77 39.82
CA HIS A 280 -3.36 15.40 40.92
C HIS A 280 -3.70 14.39 42.04
N LYS A 281 -4.09 13.16 41.69
CA LYS A 281 -4.33 12.09 42.68
C LYS A 281 -3.05 11.68 43.40
N LEU A 282 -1.93 11.58 42.68
CA LEU A 282 -0.62 11.25 43.25
C LEU A 282 -0.12 12.35 44.18
N ALA A 283 -0.26 13.62 43.80
CA ALA A 283 0.07 14.77 44.65
C ALA A 283 -0.76 14.80 45.95
N TYR A 284 -2.03 14.41 45.88
CA TYR A 284 -2.91 14.30 47.05
C TYR A 284 -2.49 13.18 48.00
N VAL A 285 -2.09 12.03 47.46
CA VAL A 285 -1.63 10.90 48.28
C VAL A 285 -0.23 11.15 48.86
N SER A 286 0.62 11.94 48.21
CA SER A 286 1.97 12.26 48.70
C SER A 286 2.04 13.41 49.70
N GLY A 287 0.91 14.07 50.00
CA GLY A 287 0.86 15.20 50.94
C GLY A 287 1.69 16.41 50.49
N SER A 288 1.96 16.53 49.19
CA SER A 288 2.86 17.53 48.60
C SER A 288 2.09 18.74 48.06
N TYR A 289 1.14 19.26 48.83
CA TYR A 289 0.45 20.52 48.53
C TYR A 289 1.10 21.71 49.21
#